data_AF-A0A6G0HJL1-F1
#
_entry.id   AF-A0A6G0HJL1-F1
#
_cell.length_a   1.000
_cell.length_b   1.000
_cell.length_c   1.000
_cell.angle_alpha   90.00
_cell.angle_beta   90.00
_cell.angle_gamma   90.00
#
_symmetry.space_group_name_H-M   'P 1'
#
loop_
_entity.id
_entity.type
_entity.pdbx_description
1 polymer ?
#
loop_
_entity_poly.entity_id
_entity_poly.type
_entity_poly.pdbx_seq_one_letter_code
_entity_poly.pdbx_strand_id
1 'polypeptide(L)'
;MPQSFGSYDDADGWCGVSVSAHYLTDCLIDEYQRQQSAITLLMQGTFGQVLRSDHTRKVARKVTLSSGTMSSYAVVNENWMISSWVMVQSEAEKSLEPMYQGLAKRYSDAGVEKANYHWVDRDCCAAFRIPDLHHGEHLNWDAWKTTDSIVAKATAGTLENTCASRTQYNANIVVKLDLFHCMRRFTRECTSEHHPLFNTFCQLLSAAFSVVDQGDLQKLKDAYQFCGIQPPTPTKQHIREHCRTRIPLPTELVRQSGKSPAPFPPDHRPK
;
A
#
# COMPACT_ATOMS: atom_id res chain seq x y z
N MET A 1 19.73 34.68 19.61
CA MET A 1 18.82 35.14 18.53
C MET A 1 19.18 34.34 17.29
N PRO A 2 18.25 33.73 16.54
CA PRO A 2 18.57 33.15 15.24
C PRO A 2 19.08 34.25 14.31
N GLN A 3 20.17 33.99 13.58
CA GLN A 3 20.78 34.96 12.68
C GLN A 3 19.96 35.08 11.39
N SER A 4 19.77 36.31 10.90
CA SER A 4 18.96 36.61 9.70
C SER A 4 19.62 36.04 8.42
N PHE A 5 18.81 35.56 7.47
CA PHE A 5 19.26 34.86 6.25
C PHE A 5 19.84 35.78 5.15
N GLY A 6 19.91 37.10 5.36
CA GLY A 6 20.43 38.04 4.34
C GLY A 6 19.57 38.11 3.06
N SER A 7 20.01 38.89 2.07
CA SER A 7 19.36 39.05 0.75
C SER A 7 20.11 38.28 -0.35
N TYR A 8 19.45 37.93 -1.47
CA TYR A 8 20.08 37.14 -2.56
C TYR A 8 21.32 37.77 -3.20
N ASP A 9 21.44 39.09 -3.15
CA ASP A 9 22.60 39.84 -3.67
C ASP A 9 23.76 39.91 -2.66
N ASP A 10 23.54 39.38 -1.45
CA ASP A 10 24.50 39.34 -0.36
C ASP A 10 25.45 38.16 -0.57
N ALA A 11 26.63 38.45 -1.11
CA ALA A 11 27.71 37.47 -1.28
C ALA A 11 28.12 36.81 0.06
N ASP A 12 27.72 37.40 1.19
CA ASP A 12 27.99 36.95 2.55
C ASP A 12 26.68 36.66 3.36
N GLY A 13 25.50 36.61 2.73
CA GLY A 13 24.18 36.36 3.35
C GLY A 13 23.51 35.08 2.83
N TRP A 14 23.65 33.98 3.59
CA TRP A 14 23.78 32.59 3.06
C TRP A 14 24.76 32.44 1.87
N CYS A 15 25.51 33.52 1.62
CA CYS A 15 26.87 33.64 1.15
C CYS A 15 27.23 32.98 -0.19
N GLY A 16 26.32 32.92 -1.17
CA GLY A 16 26.64 32.27 -2.44
C GLY A 16 27.07 30.79 -2.31
N VAL A 17 26.69 30.12 -1.22
CA VAL A 17 27.12 28.75 -0.92
C VAL A 17 26.31 27.78 -1.78
N SER A 18 26.92 27.32 -2.87
CA SER A 18 26.46 26.14 -3.60
C SER A 18 26.85 24.90 -2.80
N VAL A 19 25.87 24.30 -2.14
CA VAL A 19 26.08 23.03 -1.43
C VAL A 19 26.34 21.93 -2.47
N SER A 20 27.56 21.42 -2.50
CA SER A 20 27.91 20.32 -3.40
C SER A 20 27.20 19.03 -2.97
N ALA A 21 26.89 18.16 -3.94
CA ALA A 21 26.33 16.84 -3.64
C ALA A 21 27.24 16.01 -2.72
N HIS A 22 28.56 16.19 -2.83
CA HIS A 22 29.54 15.56 -1.95
C HIS A 22 29.37 16.00 -0.51
N TYR A 23 29.26 17.31 -0.26
CA TYR A 23 29.06 17.85 1.09
C TYR A 23 27.77 17.32 1.74
N LEU A 24 26.66 17.26 0.99
CA LEU A 24 25.42 16.66 1.51
C LEU A 24 25.59 15.17 1.83
N THR A 25 26.30 14.45 0.97
CA THR A 25 26.57 13.02 1.17
C THR A 25 27.39 12.82 2.45
N ASP A 26 28.43 13.61 2.66
CA ASP A 26 29.28 13.55 3.85
C ASP A 26 28.48 13.89 5.12
N CYS A 27 27.65 14.93 5.09
CA CYS A 27 26.77 15.25 6.22
C CYS A 27 25.77 14.12 6.53
N LEU A 28 25.20 13.47 5.50
CA LEU A 28 24.28 12.35 5.69
C LEU A 28 25.00 11.10 6.22
N ILE A 29 26.22 10.84 5.76
CA ILE A 29 27.05 9.72 6.24
C ILE A 29 27.44 9.95 7.70
N ASP A 30 27.89 11.15 8.05
CA ASP A 30 28.31 11.50 9.42
C ASP A 30 27.12 11.41 10.39
N GLU A 31 25.96 11.92 9.99
CA GLU A 31 24.74 11.79 10.78
C GLU A 31 24.28 10.33 10.93
N TYR A 32 24.40 9.52 9.87
CA TYR A 32 24.13 8.09 9.94
C TYR A 32 25.10 7.39 10.92
N GLN A 33 26.40 7.66 10.83
CA GLN A 33 27.42 7.09 11.73
C GLN A 33 27.13 7.47 13.19
N ARG A 34 26.79 8.73 13.45
CA ARG A 34 26.42 9.23 14.78
C ARG A 34 25.20 8.52 15.36
N GLN A 35 24.19 8.24 14.54
CA GLN A 35 22.97 7.55 14.96
C GLN A 35 23.05 6.02 14.87
N GLN A 36 24.12 5.47 14.28
CA GLN A 36 24.21 4.06 13.87
C GLN A 36 23.88 3.10 15.01
N SER A 37 24.44 3.34 16.21
CA SER A 37 24.21 2.48 17.37
C SER A 37 22.74 2.48 17.82
N ALA A 38 22.11 3.65 17.89
CA ALA A 38 20.70 3.78 18.27
C ALA A 38 19.76 3.18 17.22
N ILE A 39 20.04 3.44 15.93
CA ILE A 39 19.31 2.82 14.80
C ILE A 39 19.46 1.31 14.84
N THR A 40 20.67 0.80 15.12
CA THR A 40 20.94 -0.64 15.19
C THR A 40 20.16 -1.28 16.33
N LEU A 41 20.16 -0.69 17.52
CA LEU A 41 19.40 -1.17 18.67
C LEU A 41 17.89 -1.16 18.41
N LEU A 42 17.39 -0.08 17.81
CA LEU A 42 15.98 0.02 17.40
C LEU A 42 15.63 -1.08 16.39
N MET A 43 16.43 -1.24 15.33
CA MET A 43 16.21 -2.28 14.33
C MET A 43 16.32 -3.70 14.91
N GLN A 44 17.20 -3.93 15.89
CA GLN A 44 17.32 -5.21 16.58
C GLN A 44 16.07 -5.54 17.41
N GLY A 45 15.27 -4.56 17.82
CA GLY A 45 13.99 -4.78 18.53
C GLY A 45 12.75 -4.73 17.64
N THR A 46 12.87 -4.22 16.41
CA THR A 46 11.74 -4.09 15.49
C THR A 46 11.39 -5.43 14.84
N PHE A 47 10.45 -6.14 15.47
CA PHE A 47 9.83 -7.36 14.97
C PHE A 47 8.31 -7.21 14.87
N GLY A 48 7.64 -8.20 14.31
CA GLY A 48 6.19 -8.28 14.22
C GLY A 48 5.71 -9.63 13.75
N GLN A 49 4.42 -9.89 13.96
CA GLN A 49 3.75 -11.11 13.53
C GLN A 49 3.04 -10.93 12.18
N VAL A 50 2.89 -9.69 11.73
CA VAL A 50 2.22 -9.31 10.50
C VAL A 50 3.10 -8.34 9.73
N LEU A 51 3.43 -8.69 8.50
CA LEU A 51 4.16 -7.83 7.59
C LEU A 51 3.23 -7.19 6.57
N ARG A 52 3.56 -5.96 6.17
CA ARG A 52 3.01 -5.31 4.99
C ARG A 52 4.15 -4.76 4.16
N SER A 53 4.13 -5.00 2.86
CA SER A 53 5.08 -4.41 1.94
C SER A 53 4.42 -3.45 0.97
N ASP A 54 5.15 -2.41 0.57
CA ASP A 54 4.74 -1.47 -0.47
C ASP A 54 5.93 -1.06 -1.33
N HIS A 55 5.77 -1.07 -2.66
CA HIS A 55 6.73 -0.50 -3.59
C HIS A 55 6.45 1.00 -3.78
N THR A 56 7.40 1.87 -3.42
CA THR A 56 7.31 3.31 -3.70
C THR A 56 8.25 3.72 -4.83
N ARG A 57 7.70 3.95 -6.03
CA ARG A 57 8.49 4.42 -7.19
C ARG A 57 8.89 5.91 -7.15
N LYS A 58 8.23 6.73 -6.31
CA LYS A 58 8.44 8.20 -6.30
C LYS A 58 9.81 8.60 -5.79
N VAL A 59 10.33 7.92 -4.77
CA VAL A 59 11.66 8.19 -4.19
C VAL A 59 12.76 7.83 -5.19
N ALA A 60 12.58 6.74 -5.92
CA ALA A 60 13.60 6.19 -6.78
C ALA A 60 13.80 6.94 -8.11
N ARG A 61 12.83 7.76 -8.57
CA ARG A 61 13.04 8.67 -9.71
C ARG A 61 14.06 9.78 -9.45
N LYS A 62 14.35 10.08 -8.18
CA LYS A 62 15.33 11.11 -7.81
C LYS A 62 16.75 10.56 -7.63
N VAL A 63 16.91 9.23 -7.71
CA VAL A 63 18.20 8.55 -7.61
C VAL A 63 18.53 7.98 -8.99
N THR A 64 19.20 8.78 -9.82
CA THR A 64 19.66 8.34 -11.14
C THR A 64 21.06 7.76 -10.98
N LEU A 65 21.18 6.43 -10.94
CA LEU A 65 22.46 5.74 -11.10
C LEU A 65 22.66 5.36 -12.56
N SER A 66 23.89 4.96 -12.91
CA SER A 66 24.28 4.54 -14.27
C SER A 66 23.42 3.42 -14.89
N SER A 67 22.65 2.70 -14.08
CA SER A 67 21.77 1.58 -14.51
C SER A 67 20.31 1.96 -14.81
N GLY A 68 19.88 3.21 -14.61
CA GLY A 68 18.49 3.65 -14.87
C GLY A 68 17.62 3.86 -13.62
N THR A 69 16.33 3.50 -13.70
CA THR A 69 15.32 3.71 -12.63
C THR A 69 15.39 2.61 -11.57
N MET A 70 15.39 2.97 -10.29
CA MET A 70 15.24 2.01 -9.18
C MET A 70 13.79 1.99 -8.66
N SER A 71 13.49 1.10 -7.72
CA SER A 71 12.29 1.11 -6.90
C SER A 71 12.67 0.98 -5.42
N SER A 72 12.00 1.76 -4.56
CA SER A 72 12.10 1.62 -3.11
C SER A 72 11.11 0.56 -2.66
N TYR A 73 11.57 -0.43 -1.89
CA TYR A 73 10.74 -1.46 -1.29
C TYR A 73 10.87 -1.43 0.24
N ALA A 74 9.74 -1.25 0.92
CA ALA A 74 9.68 -1.25 2.38
C ALA A 74 8.84 -2.42 2.87
N VAL A 75 9.28 -3.07 3.94
CA VAL A 75 8.49 -4.01 4.74
C VAL A 75 8.28 -3.39 6.11
N VAL A 76 7.02 -3.21 6.50
CA VAL A 76 6.61 -2.69 7.81
C VAL A 76 5.88 -3.77 8.61
N ASN A 77 5.93 -3.68 9.93
CA ASN A 77 5.16 -4.57 10.82
C ASN A 77 3.78 -3.99 11.18
N GLU A 78 3.01 -4.70 12.00
CA GLU A 78 1.70 -4.28 12.53
C GLU A 78 1.72 -2.96 13.31
N ASN A 79 2.89 -2.55 13.81
CA ASN A 79 3.08 -1.32 14.57
C ASN A 79 3.55 -0.16 13.68
N TRP A 80 3.45 -0.31 12.35
CA TRP A 80 3.90 0.68 11.37
C TRP A 80 5.40 0.99 11.42
N MET A 81 6.20 0.11 12.03
CA MET A 81 7.64 0.23 12.08
C MET A 81 8.27 -0.46 10.88
N ILE A 82 9.24 0.19 10.26
CA ILE A 82 10.00 -0.37 9.13
C ILE A 82 10.87 -1.52 9.64
N SER A 83 10.52 -2.74 9.22
CA SER A 83 11.28 -3.95 9.52
C SER A 83 12.45 -4.13 8.55
N SER A 84 12.27 -3.79 7.28
CA SER A 84 13.36 -3.79 6.28
C SER A 84 13.06 -2.79 5.18
N TRP A 85 14.10 -2.21 4.59
CA TRP A 85 13.99 -1.30 3.45
C TRP A 85 15.17 -1.48 2.51
N VAL A 86 14.87 -1.61 1.21
CA VAL A 86 15.88 -1.79 0.17
C VAL A 86 15.54 -0.98 -1.07
N MET A 87 16.59 -0.61 -1.80
CA MET A 87 16.48 -0.05 -3.15
C MET A 87 16.83 -1.15 -4.14
N VAL A 88 15.92 -1.46 -5.06
CA VAL A 88 16.09 -2.53 -6.06
C VAL A 88 16.01 -1.97 -7.47
N GLN A 89 16.80 -2.51 -8.40
CA GLN A 89 16.75 -2.14 -9.82
C GLN A 89 15.55 -2.78 -10.54
N SER A 90 15.06 -3.90 -10.02
CA SER A 90 13.90 -4.62 -10.52
C SER A 90 12.98 -4.97 -9.35
N GLU A 91 11.67 -4.90 -9.59
CA GLU A 91 10.64 -5.29 -8.62
C GLU A 91 10.36 -6.80 -8.69
N ALA A 92 11.17 -7.57 -9.41
CA ALA A 92 11.02 -9.02 -9.49
C ALA A 92 11.33 -9.68 -8.13
N GLU A 93 10.65 -10.78 -7.83
CA GLU A 93 10.83 -11.54 -6.58
C GLU A 93 12.30 -11.90 -6.30
N LYS A 94 13.07 -12.28 -7.34
CA LYS A 94 14.51 -12.55 -7.24
C LYS A 94 15.32 -11.39 -6.66
N SER A 95 14.94 -10.15 -6.98
CA SER A 95 15.62 -8.96 -6.48
C SER A 95 15.32 -8.69 -5.00
N LEU A 96 14.24 -9.28 -4.45
CA LEU A 96 13.84 -9.15 -3.06
C LEU A 96 14.34 -10.30 -2.17
N GLU A 97 14.83 -11.41 -2.76
CA GLU A 97 15.32 -12.57 -2.01
C GLU A 97 16.36 -12.22 -0.94
N PRO A 98 17.42 -11.42 -1.22
CA PRO A 98 18.43 -11.11 -0.21
C PRO A 98 17.86 -10.35 0.99
N MET A 99 16.88 -9.47 0.74
CA MET A 99 16.20 -8.72 1.79
C MET A 99 15.40 -9.67 2.71
N TYR A 100 14.65 -10.61 2.13
CA TYR A 100 13.87 -11.58 2.92
C TYR A 100 14.76 -12.57 3.67
N GLN A 101 15.88 -13.01 3.08
CA GLN A 101 16.87 -13.84 3.78
C GLN A 101 17.45 -13.10 5.00
N GLY A 102 17.83 -11.83 4.83
CA GLY A 102 18.33 -10.99 5.93
C GLY A 102 17.29 -10.80 7.03
N LEU A 103 16.03 -10.59 6.64
CA LEU A 103 14.92 -10.50 7.60
C LEU A 103 14.72 -11.83 8.34
N ALA A 104 14.77 -12.96 7.64
CA ALA A 104 14.62 -14.29 8.23
C ALA A 104 15.73 -14.56 9.24
N LYS A 105 16.98 -14.23 8.87
CA LYS A 105 18.15 -14.35 9.74
C LYS A 105 18.00 -13.50 11.00
N ARG A 106 17.55 -12.25 10.89
CA ARG A 106 17.34 -11.38 12.05
C ARG A 106 16.34 -11.95 13.06
N TYR A 107 15.22 -12.50 12.58
CA TYR A 107 14.25 -13.15 13.47
C TYR A 107 14.84 -14.39 14.14
N SER A 108 15.54 -15.23 13.38
CA SER A 108 16.21 -16.43 13.91
C SER A 108 17.29 -16.10 14.94
N ASP A 109 18.16 -15.13 14.66
CA ASP A 109 19.26 -14.72 15.55
C ASP A 109 18.72 -14.13 16.88
N ALA A 110 17.56 -13.48 16.84
CA ALA A 110 16.89 -12.93 18.01
C ALA A 110 16.02 -13.95 18.77
N GLY A 111 15.85 -15.17 18.25
CA GLY A 111 14.95 -16.17 18.83
C GLY A 111 13.46 -15.78 18.79
N VAL A 112 13.08 -14.89 17.85
CA VAL A 112 11.70 -14.40 17.69
C VAL A 112 10.99 -15.19 16.59
N GLU A 113 9.75 -15.57 16.85
CA GLU A 113 8.92 -16.25 15.84
C GLU A 113 8.71 -15.35 14.63
N LYS A 114 8.95 -15.91 13.44
CA LYS A 114 8.75 -15.22 12.16
C LYS A 114 7.28 -14.91 11.93
N ALA A 115 7.01 -13.77 11.31
CA ALA A 115 5.68 -13.36 10.92
C ALA A 115 4.98 -14.43 10.07
N ASN A 116 3.70 -14.61 10.37
CA ASN A 116 2.85 -15.62 9.75
C ASN A 116 1.94 -15.05 8.66
N TYR A 117 1.86 -13.72 8.54
CA TYR A 117 1.08 -13.05 7.52
C TYR A 117 1.88 -11.98 6.81
N HIS A 118 1.64 -11.83 5.51
CA HIS A 118 2.26 -10.80 4.71
C HIS A 118 1.29 -10.21 3.69
N TRP A 119 0.99 -8.91 3.80
CA TRP A 119 0.21 -8.17 2.83
C TRP A 119 1.14 -7.53 1.79
N VAL A 120 1.01 -7.98 0.55
CA VAL A 120 1.81 -7.49 -0.59
C VAL A 120 0.97 -6.64 -1.52
N ASP A 121 1.61 -5.71 -2.23
CA ASP A 121 0.97 -4.84 -3.21
C ASP A 121 0.71 -5.53 -4.56
N ARG A 122 1.50 -6.56 -4.89
CA ARG A 122 1.41 -7.37 -6.12
C ARG A 122 1.61 -8.85 -5.86
N ASP A 123 1.27 -9.67 -6.85
CA ASP A 123 1.64 -11.08 -6.95
C ASP A 123 1.20 -12.03 -5.80
N CYS A 124 0.39 -11.57 -4.84
CA CYS A 124 -0.28 -12.43 -3.86
C CYS A 124 -1.17 -13.52 -4.48
N CYS A 125 -1.69 -13.29 -5.70
CA CYS A 125 -2.68 -14.12 -6.37
C CYS A 125 -2.08 -14.94 -7.53
N ALA A 126 -0.76 -15.00 -7.69
CA ALA A 126 -0.09 -15.67 -8.81
C ALA A 126 -0.36 -17.18 -8.91
N ALA A 127 -1.11 -17.74 -7.97
CA ALA A 127 -1.74 -19.04 -8.10
C ALA A 127 -2.60 -19.16 -9.38
N PHE A 128 -3.24 -18.08 -9.82
CA PHE A 128 -4.15 -18.10 -10.96
C PHE A 128 -3.52 -17.50 -12.21
N ARG A 129 -3.60 -18.22 -13.34
CA ARG A 129 -3.31 -17.64 -14.65
C ARG A 129 -4.54 -16.89 -15.13
N ILE A 130 -4.45 -15.57 -15.23
CA ILE A 130 -5.45 -14.77 -15.96
C ILE A 130 -5.07 -14.86 -17.44
N PRO A 131 -5.92 -15.44 -18.31
CA PRO A 131 -5.67 -15.44 -19.74
C PRO A 131 -5.62 -14.00 -20.27
N ASP A 132 -4.81 -13.75 -21.30
CA ASP A 132 -4.86 -12.48 -22.02
C ASP A 132 -6.26 -12.29 -22.63
N LEU A 133 -6.81 -11.09 -22.49
CA LEU A 133 -8.10 -10.71 -23.08
C LEU A 133 -8.02 -10.84 -24.60
N HIS A 134 -8.99 -11.53 -25.19
CA HIS A 134 -9.07 -11.63 -26.64
C HIS A 134 -9.54 -10.28 -27.23
N HIS A 135 -9.01 -9.90 -28.40
CA HIS A 135 -9.43 -8.67 -29.06
C HIS A 135 -10.94 -8.74 -29.37
N GLY A 136 -11.72 -7.77 -28.89
CA GLY A 136 -13.18 -7.75 -29.03
C GLY A 136 -13.96 -8.54 -27.97
N GLU A 137 -13.32 -9.12 -26.96
CA GLU A 137 -14.00 -9.86 -25.87
C GLU A 137 -15.00 -8.97 -25.09
N HIS A 138 -14.71 -7.68 -24.97
CA HIS A 138 -15.61 -6.67 -24.38
C HIS A 138 -16.91 -6.43 -25.18
N LEU A 139 -16.97 -6.88 -26.45
CA LEU A 139 -18.17 -6.81 -27.28
C LEU A 139 -19.08 -8.04 -27.08
N ASN A 140 -18.57 -9.11 -26.46
CA ASN A 140 -19.33 -10.30 -26.18
C ASN A 140 -20.02 -10.17 -24.82
N TRP A 141 -21.36 -10.06 -24.83
CA TRP A 141 -22.17 -9.95 -23.62
C TRP A 141 -22.04 -11.15 -22.68
N ASP A 142 -21.58 -12.32 -23.14
CA ASP A 142 -21.38 -13.47 -22.26
C ASP A 142 -19.93 -13.59 -21.74
N ALA A 143 -19.01 -12.73 -22.16
CA ALA A 143 -17.60 -12.79 -21.74
C ALA A 143 -17.38 -12.49 -20.25
N TRP A 144 -18.30 -11.77 -19.59
CA TRP A 144 -18.22 -11.56 -18.13
C TRP A 144 -18.63 -12.80 -17.32
N LYS A 145 -19.26 -13.80 -17.94
CA LYS A 145 -19.69 -15.02 -17.24
C LYS A 145 -18.49 -15.93 -16.99
N THR A 146 -18.14 -16.07 -15.72
CA THR A 146 -17.16 -17.07 -15.31
C THR A 146 -17.80 -18.46 -15.36
N THR A 147 -17.21 -19.38 -16.12
CA THR A 147 -17.66 -20.79 -16.20
C THR A 147 -16.72 -21.70 -15.42
N ASP A 148 -17.18 -22.88 -15.01
CA ASP A 148 -16.34 -23.86 -14.31
C ASP A 148 -15.09 -24.25 -15.12
N SER A 149 -15.19 -24.23 -16.45
CA SER A 149 -14.04 -24.46 -17.35
C SER A 149 -13.02 -23.32 -17.28
N ILE A 150 -13.47 -22.06 -17.20
CA ILE A 150 -12.60 -20.89 -17.03
C ILE A 150 -11.93 -20.94 -15.65
N VAL A 151 -12.68 -21.26 -14.59
CA VAL A 151 -12.13 -21.44 -13.24
C VAL A 151 -11.08 -22.56 -13.25
N ALA A 152 -11.45 -23.75 -13.72
CA ALA A 152 -10.56 -24.89 -13.79
C ALA A 152 -9.28 -24.59 -14.57
N LYS A 153 -9.37 -23.88 -15.69
CA LYS A 153 -8.20 -23.45 -16.48
C LYS A 153 -7.34 -22.43 -15.75
N ALA A 154 -7.95 -21.46 -15.07
CA ALA A 154 -7.24 -20.47 -14.27
C ALA A 154 -6.56 -21.11 -13.05
N THR A 155 -7.12 -22.19 -12.50
CA THR A 155 -6.63 -22.91 -11.33
C THR A 155 -5.82 -24.18 -11.64
N ALA A 156 -5.59 -24.52 -12.91
CA ALA A 156 -4.96 -25.78 -13.33
C ALA A 156 -3.44 -25.85 -13.07
N GLY A 157 -2.81 -24.76 -12.62
CA GLY A 157 -1.36 -24.69 -12.39
C GLY A 157 -0.95 -24.95 -10.94
N THR A 158 0.35 -24.98 -10.68
CA THR A 158 0.89 -24.94 -9.32
C THR A 158 0.43 -23.63 -8.65
N LEU A 159 -0.56 -23.74 -7.76
CA LEU A 159 -1.19 -22.61 -7.07
C LEU A 159 -0.31 -22.02 -5.95
N GLU A 160 0.93 -22.48 -5.81
CA GLU A 160 1.83 -22.01 -4.77
C GLU A 160 2.35 -20.62 -5.14
N ASN A 161 2.05 -19.67 -4.27
CA ASN A 161 2.58 -18.33 -4.36
C ASN A 161 4.12 -18.38 -4.17
N THR A 162 4.87 -18.05 -5.23
CA THR A 162 6.34 -18.06 -5.24
C THR A 162 6.98 -16.78 -4.73
N CYS A 163 6.25 -15.94 -3.99
CA CYS A 163 6.78 -14.71 -3.41
C CYS A 163 8.02 -15.00 -2.56
N ALA A 164 9.02 -14.13 -2.65
CA ALA A 164 10.28 -14.21 -1.91
C ALA A 164 10.05 -14.28 -0.38
N SER A 165 8.96 -13.69 0.13
CA SER A 165 8.58 -13.85 1.54
C SER A 165 8.25 -15.30 1.92
N ARG A 166 7.67 -16.10 1.02
CA ARG A 166 7.43 -17.52 1.26
C ARG A 166 8.71 -18.33 1.13
N THR A 167 9.45 -18.12 0.05
CA THR A 167 10.61 -18.96 -0.28
C THR A 167 11.83 -18.67 0.59
N GLN A 168 12.02 -17.42 1.03
CA GLN A 168 13.23 -16.98 1.73
C GLN A 168 13.03 -16.60 3.20
N TYR A 169 11.79 -16.27 3.61
CA TYR A 169 11.52 -15.84 4.99
C TYR A 169 10.82 -16.92 5.81
N ASN A 170 9.58 -17.28 5.45
CA ASN A 170 8.78 -18.29 6.15
C ASN A 170 7.92 -19.07 5.14
N ALA A 171 8.20 -20.37 4.95
CA ALA A 171 7.50 -21.23 3.99
C ALA A 171 5.98 -21.33 4.25
N ASN A 172 5.57 -21.15 5.51
CA ASN A 172 4.18 -21.23 5.95
C ASN A 172 3.47 -19.87 5.97
N ILE A 173 4.15 -18.78 5.56
CA ILE A 173 3.56 -17.44 5.60
C ILE A 173 2.31 -17.36 4.73
N VAL A 174 1.27 -16.71 5.23
CA VAL A 174 0.04 -16.46 4.47
C VAL A 174 0.19 -15.14 3.72
N VAL A 175 0.35 -15.21 2.41
CA VAL A 175 0.47 -14.03 1.53
C VAL A 175 -0.93 -13.55 1.13
N LYS A 176 -1.21 -12.27 1.36
CA LYS A 176 -2.50 -11.63 1.06
C LYS A 176 -2.30 -10.38 0.21
N LEU A 177 -3.32 -10.01 -0.57
CA LEU A 177 -3.33 -8.74 -1.28
C LEU A 177 -3.61 -7.61 -0.30
N ASP A 178 -2.81 -6.55 -0.38
CA ASP A 178 -3.14 -5.29 0.28
C ASP A 178 -4.49 -4.74 -0.21
N LEU A 179 -5.30 -4.22 0.72
CA LEU A 179 -6.67 -3.79 0.43
C LEU A 179 -6.72 -2.67 -0.62
N PHE A 180 -5.81 -1.70 -0.53
CA PHE A 180 -5.74 -0.60 -1.49
C PHE A 180 -5.43 -1.12 -2.89
N HIS A 181 -4.46 -2.03 -3.00
CA HIS A 181 -4.10 -2.68 -4.25
C HIS A 181 -5.21 -3.60 -4.78
N CYS A 182 -5.96 -4.26 -3.91
CA CYS A 182 -7.15 -5.03 -4.27
C CYS A 182 -8.20 -4.14 -4.93
N MET A 183 -8.59 -3.04 -4.29
CA MET A 183 -9.55 -2.08 -4.86
C MET A 183 -9.05 -1.51 -6.20
N ARG A 184 -7.75 -1.22 -6.31
CA ARG A 184 -7.15 -0.69 -7.54
C ARG A 184 -7.24 -1.65 -8.73
N ARG A 185 -7.31 -2.97 -8.49
CA ARG A 185 -7.53 -3.95 -9.56
C ARG A 185 -8.90 -3.78 -10.19
N PHE A 186 -9.95 -3.54 -9.39
CA PHE A 186 -11.30 -3.29 -9.92
C PHE A 186 -11.36 -1.99 -10.73
N THR A 187 -10.72 -0.92 -10.24
CA THR A 187 -10.75 0.37 -10.93
C THR A 187 -9.96 0.35 -12.24
N ARG A 188 -8.95 -0.52 -12.38
CA ARG A 188 -8.17 -0.66 -13.62
C ARG A 188 -9.01 -1.22 -14.77
N GLU A 189 -9.99 -2.06 -14.47
CA GLU A 189 -10.90 -2.63 -15.49
C GLU A 189 -12.02 -1.66 -15.88
N CYS A 190 -12.14 -0.50 -15.21
CA CYS A 190 -13.03 0.56 -15.65
C CYS A 190 -12.47 1.22 -16.92
N THR A 191 -13.30 1.30 -17.97
CA THR A 191 -12.89 1.80 -19.29
C THR A 191 -12.54 3.28 -19.33
N SER A 192 -12.99 4.08 -18.35
CA SER A 192 -12.61 5.50 -18.24
C SER A 192 -12.88 6.09 -16.85
N GLU A 193 -11.87 6.79 -16.30
CA GLU A 193 -12.01 7.61 -15.10
C GLU A 193 -12.92 8.84 -15.33
N HIS A 194 -13.13 9.23 -16.60
CA HIS A 194 -13.98 10.35 -16.98
C HIS A 194 -15.47 10.01 -17.01
N HIS A 195 -15.83 8.75 -16.81
CA HIS A 195 -17.24 8.35 -16.76
C HIS A 195 -17.94 9.00 -15.55
N PRO A 196 -19.15 9.60 -15.71
CA PRO A 196 -19.83 10.29 -14.61
C PRO A 196 -20.08 9.44 -13.36
N LEU A 197 -20.20 8.11 -13.52
CA LEU A 197 -20.39 7.16 -12.42
C LEU A 197 -19.09 6.64 -11.81
N PHE A 198 -17.91 6.94 -12.35
CA PHE A 198 -16.65 6.39 -11.89
C PHE A 198 -16.39 6.70 -10.41
N ASN A 199 -16.59 7.96 -10.00
CA ASN A 199 -16.43 8.36 -8.61
C ASN A 199 -17.43 7.63 -7.68
N THR A 200 -18.69 7.50 -8.10
CA THR A 200 -19.71 6.76 -7.35
C THR A 200 -19.34 5.29 -7.20
N PHE A 201 -18.86 4.66 -8.28
CA PHE A 201 -18.35 3.29 -8.24
C PHE A 201 -17.19 3.14 -7.24
N CYS A 202 -16.18 4.01 -7.32
CA CYS A 202 -15.03 3.98 -6.40
C CYS A 202 -15.46 4.18 -4.94
N GLN A 203 -16.45 5.03 -4.67
CA GLN A 203 -17.00 5.23 -3.33
C GLN A 203 -17.72 3.99 -2.81
N LEU A 204 -18.56 3.36 -3.63
CA LEU A 204 -19.27 2.13 -3.27
C LEU A 204 -18.30 0.97 -3.08
N LEU A 205 -17.29 0.86 -3.94
CA LEU A 205 -16.23 -0.13 -3.81
C LEU A 205 -15.47 0.06 -2.49
N SER A 206 -15.04 1.28 -2.18
CA SER A 206 -14.38 1.56 -0.91
C SER A 206 -15.26 1.24 0.29
N ALA A 207 -16.55 1.58 0.25
CA ALA A 207 -17.50 1.26 1.32
C ALA A 207 -17.73 -0.26 1.49
N ALA A 208 -17.63 -1.02 0.39
CA ALA A 208 -17.74 -2.48 0.43
C ALA A 208 -16.56 -3.16 1.13
N PHE A 209 -15.38 -2.54 1.11
CA PHE A 209 -14.16 -3.09 1.69
C PHE A 209 -13.79 -2.49 3.05
N SER A 210 -14.25 -1.27 3.32
CA SER A 210 -13.81 -0.49 4.46
C SER A 210 -14.91 0.41 4.99
N VAL A 211 -15.14 0.34 6.29
CA VAL A 211 -16.00 1.26 7.03
C VAL A 211 -15.29 1.79 8.26
N VAL A 212 -15.64 3.01 8.66
CA VAL A 212 -15.15 3.61 9.90
C VAL A 212 -15.74 2.83 11.08
N ASP A 213 -14.88 2.47 12.03
CA ASP A 213 -15.33 1.87 13.29
C ASP A 213 -16.27 2.84 14.03
N GLN A 214 -17.51 2.40 14.25
CA GLN A 214 -18.53 3.26 14.83
C GLN A 214 -18.28 3.53 16.32
N GLY A 215 -17.58 2.64 17.02
CA GLY A 215 -17.19 2.85 18.41
C GLY A 215 -16.14 3.94 18.54
N ASP A 216 -15.13 3.92 17.67
CA ASP A 216 -14.12 5.00 17.63
C ASP A 216 -14.74 6.32 17.18
N LEU A 217 -15.64 6.30 16.18
CA LEU A 217 -16.35 7.51 15.73
C LEU A 217 -17.21 8.12 16.84
N GLN A 218 -17.86 7.29 17.66
CA GLN A 218 -18.64 7.79 18.79
C GLN A 218 -17.73 8.44 19.84
N LYS A 219 -16.63 7.78 20.22
CA LYS A 219 -15.64 8.36 21.16
C LYS A 219 -15.08 9.69 20.65
N LEU A 220 -14.84 9.81 19.35
CA LEU A 220 -14.36 11.05 18.75
C LEU A 220 -15.41 12.17 18.83
N LYS A 221 -16.69 11.86 18.62
CA LYS A 221 -17.79 12.82 18.82
C LYS A 221 -17.91 13.26 20.28
N ASP A 222 -17.80 12.31 21.21
CA ASP A 222 -17.85 12.60 22.65
C ASP A 222 -16.68 13.52 23.06
N ALA A 223 -15.48 13.28 22.51
CA ALA A 223 -14.32 14.13 22.71
C ALA A 223 -14.50 15.55 22.13
N TYR A 224 -15.10 15.67 20.95
CA TYR A 224 -15.48 16.96 20.36
C TYR A 224 -16.42 17.75 21.28
N GLN A 225 -17.43 17.08 21.83
CA GLN A 225 -18.39 17.70 22.74
C GLN A 225 -17.73 18.10 24.06
N PHE A 226 -16.90 17.23 24.64
CA PHE A 226 -16.14 17.51 25.85
C PHE A 226 -15.20 18.71 25.69
N CYS A 227 -14.51 18.81 24.55
CA CYS A 227 -13.60 19.92 24.24
C CYS A 227 -14.31 21.18 23.72
N GLY A 228 -15.64 21.17 23.55
CA GLY A 228 -16.40 22.32 23.05
C GLY A 228 -16.12 22.71 21.59
N ILE A 229 -15.64 21.78 20.76
CA ILE A 229 -15.28 22.04 19.36
C ILE A 229 -16.56 22.25 18.51
N GLN A 230 -16.59 23.31 17.69
CA GLN A 230 -17.71 23.65 16.81
C GLN A 230 -17.30 23.61 15.32
N PRO A 231 -18.08 22.94 14.44
CA PRO A 231 -19.27 22.14 14.74
C PRO A 231 -18.93 20.84 15.48
N PRO A 232 -19.89 20.23 16.22
CA PRO A 232 -19.68 18.99 16.99
C PRO A 232 -19.54 17.74 16.10
N THR A 233 -19.32 17.94 14.79
CA THR A 233 -19.18 16.90 13.79
C THR A 233 -17.69 16.74 13.45
N PRO A 234 -17.10 15.57 13.69
CA PRO A 234 -15.71 15.31 13.33
C PRO A 234 -15.44 15.54 11.84
N THR A 235 -14.33 16.21 11.54
CA THR A 235 -13.90 16.40 10.14
C THR A 235 -13.44 15.08 9.53
N LYS A 236 -13.44 14.98 8.20
CA LYS A 236 -12.89 13.80 7.50
C LYS A 236 -11.43 13.51 7.90
N GLN A 237 -10.65 14.54 8.19
CA GLN A 237 -9.27 14.41 8.63
C GLN A 237 -9.18 13.78 10.01
N HIS A 238 -9.89 14.32 11.00
CA HIS A 238 -9.87 13.77 12.36
C HIS A 238 -10.45 12.34 12.41
N ILE A 239 -11.44 12.02 11.58
CA ILE A 239 -11.92 10.63 11.45
C ILE A 239 -10.80 9.71 10.95
N ARG A 240 -9.99 10.15 9.98
CA ARG A 240 -8.87 9.34 9.46
C ARG A 240 -7.74 9.18 10.48
N GLU A 241 -7.50 10.19 11.30
CA GLU A 241 -6.42 10.20 12.30
C GLU A 241 -6.78 9.43 13.58
N HIS A 242 -8.07 9.40 13.93
CA HIS A 242 -8.51 8.91 15.25
C HIS A 242 -9.47 7.71 15.21
N CYS A 243 -10.03 7.37 14.05
CA CYS A 243 -10.91 6.21 13.94
C CYS A 243 -10.25 5.09 13.14
N ARG A 244 -10.33 3.87 13.66
CA ARG A 244 -9.91 2.69 12.90
C ARG A 244 -10.85 2.45 11.72
N THR A 245 -10.28 1.89 10.66
CA THR A 245 -11.04 1.32 9.55
C THR A 245 -11.18 -0.18 9.78
N ARG A 246 -12.39 -0.72 9.59
CA ARG A 246 -12.66 -2.15 9.67
C ARG A 246 -13.33 -2.66 8.40
N ILE A 247 -13.27 -3.97 8.20
CA ILE A 247 -14.02 -4.64 7.15
C ILE A 247 -15.49 -4.72 7.61
N PRO A 248 -16.46 -4.30 6.77
CA PRO A 248 -17.88 -4.42 7.10
C PRO A 248 -18.31 -5.89 7.18
N LEU A 249 -19.28 -6.19 8.06
CA LEU A 249 -19.88 -7.53 8.15
C LEU A 249 -20.79 -7.77 6.94
N PRO A 250 -21.03 -9.03 6.52
CA PRO A 250 -21.90 -9.35 5.40
C PRO A 250 -23.31 -8.72 5.50
N THR A 251 -23.86 -8.66 6.72
CA THR A 251 -25.18 -8.05 6.99
C THR A 251 -25.19 -6.53 6.80
N GLU A 252 -24.07 -5.86 7.05
CA GLU A 252 -23.92 -4.41 6.83
C GLU A 252 -23.84 -4.09 5.34
N LEU A 253 -23.17 -4.95 4.56
CA LEU A 253 -23.07 -4.82 3.10
C LEU A 253 -24.45 -4.93 2.42
N VAL A 254 -25.25 -5.93 2.80
CA VAL A 254 -26.61 -6.14 2.24
C VAL A 254 -27.53 -4.94 2.52
N ARG A 255 -27.43 -4.35 3.72
CA ARG A 255 -28.21 -3.15 4.07
C ARG A 255 -27.78 -1.92 3.28
N GLN A 256 -26.50 -1.84 2.89
CA GLN A 256 -25.99 -0.75 2.06
C GLN A 256 -26.38 -0.93 0.59
N SER A 257 -26.40 -2.15 0.07
CA SER A 257 -26.84 -2.45 -1.31
C SER A 257 -28.36 -2.36 -1.50
N GLY A 258 -29.15 -2.51 -0.43
CA GLY A 258 -30.62 -2.37 -0.45
C GLY A 258 -31.12 -0.93 -0.69
N LYS A 259 -30.24 0.07 -0.66
CA LYS A 259 -30.53 1.42 -1.16
C LYS A 259 -30.29 1.44 -2.68
N SER A 260 -31.19 0.81 -3.43
CA SER A 260 -31.11 0.78 -4.89
C SER A 260 -30.99 2.19 -5.47
N PRO A 261 -30.11 2.43 -6.46
CA PRO A 261 -30.33 3.51 -7.41
C PRO A 261 -31.69 3.28 -8.06
N ALA A 262 -32.40 4.36 -8.41
CA ALA A 262 -33.67 4.30 -9.13
C ALA A 262 -33.57 3.31 -10.32
N PRO A 263 -34.66 2.60 -10.65
CA PRO A 263 -34.66 1.66 -11.76
C PRO A 263 -34.16 2.35 -13.04
N PHE A 264 -33.26 1.68 -13.76
CA PHE A 264 -32.81 2.11 -15.07
C PHE A 264 -34.04 2.36 -15.97
N PRO A 265 -34.08 3.45 -16.75
CA PRO A 265 -35.11 3.62 -17.76
C PRO A 265 -35.03 2.46 -18.76
N PRO A 266 -36.17 1.98 -19.29
CA PRO A 266 -36.18 0.85 -20.20
C PRO A 266 -35.38 1.16 -21.47
N ASP A 267 -34.31 0.39 -21.62
CA ASP A 267 -33.57 0.00 -22.81
C ASP A 267 -34.01 0.66 -24.14
N HIS A 268 -33.29 1.72 -24.56
CA HIS A 268 -33.23 2.09 -25.97
C HIS A 268 -32.18 1.22 -26.64
N ARG A 269 -32.61 0.06 -27.15
CA ARG A 269 -31.86 -0.72 -28.14
C ARG A 269 -31.47 0.18 -29.32
N PRO A 270 -30.17 0.36 -29.64
CA PRO A 270 -29.78 0.81 -30.96
C PRO A 270 -30.06 -0.33 -31.96
N LYS A 271 -30.66 0.04 -33.10
CA LYS A 271 -30.75 -0.83 -34.28
C LYS A 271 -29.37 -1.06 -34.89
#